data_AF-A0A853B3K4-F1
#
_entry.id   AF-A0A853B3K4-F1
#
_cell.length_a   1.000
_cell.length_b   1.000
_cell.length_c   1.000
_cell.angle_alpha   90.00
_cell.angle_beta   90.00
_cell.angle_gamma   90.00
#
_symmetry.space_group_name_H-M   'P 1'
#
loop_
_entity.id
_entity.type
_entity.pdbx_description
1 polymer ?
#
loop_
_entity_poly.entity_id
_entity_poly.type
_entity_poly.pdbx_seq_one_letter_code
_entity_poly.pdbx_strand_id
1 'polypeptide(L)'
;MVNDQFGLFAPSTTDTPAPARPSLPPRPRKRTRSMVNPGVAQDVLAEVQDGRYGLLDDSDRVVLFEDTDRVRIATDEDAVHALLAGRYVERCPARDTVSCLHGAIRRPVSPLRLTRQGRNLLSRWSALKPY
;
A
#
# COMPACT_ATOMS: atom_id res chain seq x y z
N MET A 1 -30.52 -13.57 -60.60
CA MET A 1 -31.63 -13.31 -59.68
C MET A 1 -31.93 -14.62 -58.97
N VAL A 2 -32.06 -14.55 -57.65
CA VAL A 2 -32.64 -15.54 -56.71
C VAL A 2 -31.73 -16.68 -56.21
N ASN A 3 -31.36 -16.47 -54.95
CA ASN A 3 -30.93 -17.37 -53.87
C ASN A 3 -31.91 -18.54 -53.64
N ASP A 4 -31.38 -19.71 -53.25
CA ASP A 4 -32.02 -20.67 -52.33
C ASP A 4 -30.90 -21.59 -51.80
N GLN A 5 -30.26 -21.31 -50.66
CA GLN A 5 -30.68 -21.59 -49.28
C GLN A 5 -31.23 -23.01 -49.08
N PHE A 6 -30.41 -23.90 -48.51
CA PHE A 6 -30.66 -24.64 -47.26
C PHE A 6 -29.94 -25.99 -47.23
N GLY A 7 -29.23 -26.22 -46.12
CA GLY A 7 -28.85 -27.55 -45.66
C GLY A 7 -27.36 -27.67 -45.40
N LEU A 8 -26.98 -27.65 -44.12
CA LEU A 8 -26.30 -28.76 -43.46
C LEU A 8 -25.76 -28.30 -42.10
N PHE A 9 -26.58 -28.50 -41.07
CA PHE A 9 -26.06 -28.54 -39.70
C PHE A 9 -25.18 -29.79 -39.52
N ALA A 10 -23.89 -29.52 -39.27
CA ALA A 10 -22.95 -30.24 -38.39
C ALA A 10 -22.38 -31.62 -38.83
N PRO A 11 -21.29 -32.12 -38.20
CA PRO A 11 -20.18 -31.46 -37.49
C PRO A 11 -18.80 -31.96 -37.98
N SER A 12 -17.82 -31.07 -38.19
CA SER A 12 -16.43 -31.50 -38.38
C SER A 12 -15.52 -30.96 -37.28
N THR A 13 -15.16 -31.91 -36.41
CA THR A 13 -13.84 -32.12 -35.80
C THR A 13 -13.28 -31.04 -34.88
N THR A 14 -13.44 -31.31 -33.58
CA THR A 14 -12.39 -31.27 -32.55
C THR A 14 -11.35 -30.16 -32.72
N ASP A 15 -11.68 -28.99 -32.19
CA ASP A 15 -10.72 -27.94 -31.89
C ASP A 15 -9.69 -28.50 -30.89
N THR A 16 -8.49 -28.80 -31.40
CA THR A 16 -7.36 -29.16 -30.56
C THR A 16 -6.90 -27.89 -29.85
N PRO A 17 -6.90 -27.81 -28.51
CA PRO A 17 -6.44 -26.61 -27.83
C PRO A 17 -4.97 -26.37 -28.18
N ALA A 18 -4.69 -25.22 -28.79
CA ALA A 18 -3.33 -24.77 -29.07
C ALA A 18 -2.50 -24.83 -27.77
N PRO A 19 -1.24 -25.31 -27.82
CA PRO A 19 -0.40 -25.35 -26.64
C PRO A 19 -0.21 -23.94 -26.10
N ALA A 20 -0.63 -23.75 -24.84
CA ALA A 20 -0.47 -22.51 -24.10
C ALA A 20 0.99 -22.06 -24.19
N ARG A 21 1.22 -20.86 -24.75
CA ARG A 21 2.53 -20.21 -24.70
C ARG A 21 2.99 -20.19 -23.25
N PRO A 22 4.26 -20.53 -22.95
CA PRO A 22 4.79 -20.36 -21.61
C PRO A 22 4.66 -18.87 -21.25
N SER A 23 3.80 -18.59 -20.27
CA SER A 23 3.67 -17.27 -19.67
C SER A 23 5.04 -16.86 -19.13
N LEU A 24 5.59 -15.77 -19.66
CA LEU A 24 6.85 -15.20 -19.20
C LEU A 24 6.80 -15.00 -17.68
N PRO A 25 7.88 -15.30 -16.93
CA PRO A 25 7.92 -15.06 -15.50
C PRO A 25 7.65 -13.58 -15.22
N PRO A 26 6.90 -13.22 -14.17
CA PRO A 26 6.64 -11.83 -13.82
C PRO A 26 7.99 -11.12 -13.62
N ARG A 27 8.28 -10.15 -14.49
CA ARG A 27 9.46 -9.29 -14.34
C ARG A 27 9.42 -8.69 -12.93
N PRO A 28 10.51 -8.78 -12.13
CA PRO A 28 10.56 -8.11 -10.85
C PRO A 28 10.35 -6.62 -11.11
N ARG A 29 9.23 -6.08 -10.61
CA ARG A 29 8.98 -4.64 -10.65
C ARG A 29 10.16 -3.97 -9.95
N LYS A 30 11.00 -3.27 -10.71
CA LYS A 30 12.01 -2.37 -10.14
C LYS A 30 11.23 -1.35 -9.31
N ARG A 31 11.21 -1.54 -7.99
CA ARG A 31 10.72 -0.54 -7.05
C ARG A 31 11.58 0.68 -7.27
N THR A 32 11.03 1.68 -7.96
CA THR A 32 11.56 3.03 -7.97
C THR A 32 11.76 3.40 -6.50
N ARG A 33 13.01 3.65 -6.11
CA ARG A 33 13.29 4.21 -4.78
C ARG A 33 12.56 5.54 -4.77
N SER A 34 11.43 5.60 -4.07
CA SER A 34 10.71 6.86 -3.86
C SER A 34 11.74 7.83 -3.30
N MET A 35 11.93 8.94 -4.00
CA MET A 35 12.94 9.95 -3.68
C MET A 35 12.35 10.78 -2.53
N VAL A 36 12.21 10.14 -1.38
CA VAL A 36 11.64 10.76 -0.19
C VAL A 36 12.66 11.74 0.36
N ASN A 37 12.23 12.99 0.51
CA ASN A 37 13.05 14.02 1.14
C ASN A 37 13.33 13.60 2.59
N PRO A 38 14.60 13.53 3.03
CA PRO A 38 14.93 13.09 4.38
C PRO A 38 14.29 13.95 5.48
N GLY A 39 14.03 15.25 5.22
CA GLY A 39 13.31 16.11 6.17
C GLY A 39 11.88 15.63 6.42
N VAL A 40 11.12 15.39 5.33
CA VAL A 40 9.75 14.85 5.41
C VAL A 40 9.74 13.48 6.07
N ALA A 41 10.72 12.61 5.75
CA ALA A 41 10.82 11.31 6.40
C ALA A 41 11.11 11.40 7.90
N GLN A 42 11.88 12.41 8.35
CA GLN A 42 12.12 12.66 9.77
C GLN A 42 10.84 13.08 10.49
N ASP A 43 10.09 14.02 9.90
CA ASP A 43 8.83 14.52 10.47
C ASP A 43 7.81 13.38 10.58
N VAL A 44 7.67 12.58 9.52
CA VAL A 44 6.81 11.39 9.51
C VAL A 44 7.24 10.38 10.59
N LEU A 45 8.54 10.11 10.75
CA LEU A 45 9.02 9.20 11.81
C LEU A 45 8.69 9.73 13.21
N ALA A 46 8.78 11.03 13.44
CA ALA A 46 8.41 11.66 14.71
C ALA A 46 6.90 11.53 14.97
N GLU A 47 6.07 11.80 13.96
CA GLU A 47 4.61 11.65 14.06
C GLU A 47 4.16 10.19 14.25
N VAL A 48 4.86 9.22 13.65
CA VAL A 48 4.64 7.79 13.93
C VAL A 48 5.03 7.44 15.37
N GLN A 49 6.08 8.08 15.93
CA GLN A 49 6.44 7.91 17.36
C GLN A 49 5.31 8.36 18.28
N ASP A 50 4.65 9.47 17.93
CA ASP A 50 3.49 10.02 18.65
C ASP A 50 2.21 9.21 18.44
N GLY A 51 2.24 8.16 17.61
CA GLY A 51 1.09 7.29 17.34
C GLY A 51 0.01 7.95 16.48
N ARG A 52 0.35 9.01 15.74
CA ARG A 52 -0.61 9.77 14.92
C ARG A 52 -0.88 9.15 13.56
N TYR A 53 -0.11 8.16 13.14
CA TYR A 53 -0.31 7.47 11.88
C TYR A 53 -0.93 6.08 12.05
N GLY A 54 -1.79 5.73 11.10
CA GLY A 54 -2.37 4.42 10.95
C GLY A 54 -2.43 4.01 9.48
N LEU A 55 -2.78 2.74 9.27
CA LEU A 55 -2.90 2.13 7.96
C LEU A 55 -4.28 1.47 7.84
N LEU A 56 -4.98 1.78 6.77
CA LEU A 56 -6.31 1.27 6.48
C LEU A 56 -6.22 -0.17 5.97
N ASP A 57 -6.84 -1.11 6.68
CA ASP A 57 -6.69 -2.55 6.39
C ASP A 57 -7.21 -2.94 4.98
N ASP A 58 -8.27 -2.26 4.52
CA ASP A 58 -8.98 -2.57 3.27
C ASP A 58 -8.25 -2.04 2.01
N SER A 59 -7.38 -1.04 2.16
CA SER A 59 -6.78 -0.34 1.00
C SER A 59 -5.30 -0.01 1.12
N ASP A 60 -4.65 -0.44 2.20
CA ASP A 60 -3.26 -0.12 2.54
C ASP A 60 -2.96 1.40 2.57
N ARG A 61 -4.01 2.23 2.66
CA ARG A 61 -3.92 3.69 2.66
C ARG A 61 -3.38 4.18 3.98
N VAL A 62 -2.57 5.23 3.93
CA VAL A 62 -1.98 5.81 5.14
C VAL A 62 -2.90 6.91 5.64
N VAL A 63 -3.28 6.82 6.90
CA VAL A 63 -4.19 7.77 7.54
C VAL A 63 -3.52 8.42 8.74
N LEU A 64 -3.91 9.66 9.02
CA LEU A 64 -3.51 10.40 10.20
C LEU A 64 -4.72 10.51 11.14
N PHE A 65 -4.52 10.22 12.43
CA PHE A 65 -5.48 10.47 13.49
C PHE A 65 -5.48 11.98 13.81
N GLU A 66 -6.57 12.68 13.48
CA GLU A 66 -6.76 14.09 13.89
C GLU A 66 -7.30 14.17 15.32
N ASP A 67 -8.24 13.29 15.64
CA ASP A 67 -8.90 13.18 16.94
C ASP A 67 -8.94 11.70 17.38
N THR A 68 -9.52 11.44 18.55
CA THR A 68 -9.69 10.07 19.09
C THR A 68 -10.48 9.13 18.17
N ASP A 69 -11.46 9.66 17.42
CA ASP A 69 -12.34 8.84 16.57
C ASP A 69 -12.23 9.21 15.07
N ARG A 70 -11.50 10.27 14.68
CA ARG A 70 -11.48 10.77 13.29
C ARG A 70 -10.12 10.61 12.64
N VAL A 71 -10.14 10.14 11.39
CA VAL A 71 -8.95 9.94 10.57
C VAL A 71 -9.05 10.64 9.21
N ARG A 72 -7.96 11.28 8.78
CA ARG A 72 -7.80 11.86 7.43
C ARG A 72 -6.76 11.08 6.62
N ILE A 73 -6.81 11.20 5.31
CA ILE A 73 -5.74 10.66 4.44
C ILE A 73 -4.47 11.47 4.68
N ALA A 74 -3.35 10.80 4.86
CA ALA A 74 -2.06 11.45 4.98
C ALA A 74 -1.65 12.09 3.65
N THR A 75 -1.05 13.28 3.70
CA THR A 75 -0.43 13.89 2.51
C THR A 75 0.85 13.17 2.09
N ASP A 76 1.53 12.57 3.06
CA ASP A 76 2.86 11.98 2.93
C ASP A 76 2.82 10.44 2.84
N GLU A 77 1.80 9.88 2.17
CA GLU A 77 1.63 8.42 2.02
C GLU A 77 2.89 7.78 1.41
N ASP A 78 3.48 8.40 0.39
CA ASP A 78 4.68 7.90 -0.28
C ASP A 78 5.88 7.78 0.67
N ALA A 79 6.02 8.71 1.62
CA ALA A 79 7.09 8.68 2.61
C ALA A 79 6.88 7.52 3.60
N VAL A 80 5.65 7.35 4.08
CA VAL A 80 5.29 6.25 4.99
C VAL A 80 5.45 4.89 4.30
N HIS A 81 5.03 4.75 3.05
CA HIS A 81 5.23 3.52 2.28
C HIS A 81 6.71 3.20 2.06
N ALA A 82 7.55 4.21 1.82
CA ALA A 82 9.00 4.01 1.72
C ALA A 82 9.60 3.55 3.07
N LEU A 83 9.14 4.11 4.20
CA LEU A 83 9.58 3.72 5.53
C LEU A 83 9.11 2.31 5.93
N LEU A 84 7.89 1.92 5.55
CA LEU A 84 7.37 0.55 5.68
C LEU A 84 8.20 -0.43 4.84
N ALA A 85 8.49 -0.08 3.59
CA ALA A 85 9.34 -0.90 2.72
C ALA A 85 10.77 -1.04 3.28
N GLY A 86 11.28 0.02 3.93
CA GLY A 86 12.57 0.06 4.62
C GLY A 86 12.59 -0.59 6.00
N ARG A 87 11.47 -1.14 6.50
CA ARG A 87 11.34 -1.75 7.84
C ARG A 87 11.65 -0.80 9.00
N TYR A 88 11.56 0.50 8.79
CA TYR A 88 11.68 1.51 9.84
C TYR A 88 10.37 1.69 10.62
N VAL A 89 9.26 1.46 9.94
CA VAL A 89 7.91 1.47 10.49
C VAL A 89 7.29 0.09 10.31
N GLU A 90 6.52 -0.36 11.29
CA GLU A 90 5.75 -1.59 11.21
C GLU A 90 4.28 -1.32 11.55
N ARG A 91 3.40 -2.09 10.92
CA ARG A 91 1.99 -2.12 11.31
C ARG A 91 1.85 -2.93 12.59
N CYS A 92 1.01 -2.44 13.50
CA CYS A 92 0.61 -3.25 14.65
C CYS A 92 -0.07 -4.55 14.21
N PRO A 93 0.00 -5.61 15.05
CA PRO A 93 -0.78 -6.82 14.82
C PRO A 93 -2.28 -6.50 14.82
N ALA A 94 -3.07 -7.32 14.12
CA ALA A 94 -4.51 -7.11 13.92
C ALA A 94 -5.31 -6.96 15.23
N ARG A 95 -4.78 -7.42 16.37
CA ARG A 95 -5.40 -7.26 17.70
C ARG A 95 -5.46 -5.80 18.18
N ASP A 96 -4.56 -4.95 17.71
CA ASP A 96 -4.48 -3.53 18.06
C ASP A 96 -5.21 -2.65 17.02
N THR A 97 -6.05 -3.23 16.15
CA THR A 97 -6.83 -2.46 15.17
C THR A 97 -7.88 -1.61 15.88
N VAL A 98 -7.92 -0.33 15.54
CA VAL A 98 -8.87 0.64 16.08
C VAL A 98 -9.89 0.98 15.01
N SER A 99 -11.17 0.98 15.36
CA SER A 99 -12.22 1.43 14.43
C SER A 99 -12.35 2.95 14.50
N CYS A 100 -11.98 3.64 13.43
CA CYS A 100 -12.05 5.11 13.36
C CYS A 100 -12.92 5.57 12.19
N LEU A 101 -13.53 6.74 12.33
CA LEU A 101 -14.30 7.41 11.29
C LEU A 101 -13.38 7.96 10.21
N HIS A 102 -13.46 7.33 9.05
CA HIS A 102 -12.93 7.86 7.80
C HIS A 102 -14.08 8.48 7.01
N GLY A 103 -14.19 9.81 7.06
CA GLY A 103 -15.38 10.53 6.57
C GLY A 103 -16.61 10.16 7.39
N ALA A 104 -17.61 9.55 6.75
CA ALA A 104 -18.85 9.12 7.40
C ALA A 104 -18.87 7.64 7.82
N ILE A 105 -17.83 6.86 7.47
CA ILE A 105 -17.81 5.40 7.64
C ILE A 105 -16.73 5.02 8.65
N ARG A 106 -17.05 4.12 9.59
CA ARG A 106 -16.06 3.51 10.47
C ARG A 106 -15.27 2.45 9.71
N ARG A 107 -13.95 2.58 9.71
CA ARG A 107 -13.03 1.65 9.06
C ARG A 107 -12.01 1.14 10.08
N PRO A 108 -11.60 -0.14 9.99
CA PRO A 108 -10.52 -0.66 10.82
C PRO A 108 -9.20 -0.02 10.39
N VAL A 109 -8.52 0.61 11.33
CA VAL A 109 -7.22 1.25 11.17
C VAL A 109 -6.22 0.53 12.04
N SER A 110 -5.14 0.04 11.43
CA SER A 110 -4.00 -0.50 12.16
C SER A 110 -3.03 0.64 12.50
N PRO A 111 -2.84 1.01 13.77
CA PRO A 111 -1.86 2.03 14.12
C PRO A 111 -0.46 1.59 13.71
N LEU A 112 0.35 2.54 13.25
CA LEU A 112 1.74 2.30 12.91
C LEU A 112 2.62 2.46 14.15
N ARG A 113 3.67 1.65 14.23
CA ARG A 113 4.67 1.72 15.29
C ARG A 113 6.07 1.82 14.69
N LEU A 114 6.94 2.56 15.38
CA LEU A 114 8.35 2.58 15.05
C LEU A 114 9.02 1.28 15.45
N THR A 115 9.78 0.69 14.51
CA THR A 115 10.69 -0.40 14.82
C THR A 115 11.92 0.10 15.56
N ARG A 116 12.73 -0.80 16.12
CA ARG A 116 14.03 -0.44 16.70
C ARG A 116 14.94 0.29 15.70
N GLN A 117 14.88 -0.10 14.43
CA GLN A 117 15.65 0.55 13.36
C GLN A 117 15.12 1.96 13.06
N GLY A 118 13.79 2.13 13.02
CA GLY A 118 13.17 3.46 12.85
C GLY A 118 13.52 4.42 13.98
N ARG A 119 13.48 3.96 15.23
CA ARG A 119 13.89 4.77 16.40
C ARG A 119 15.36 5.20 16.32
N ASN A 120 16.25 4.29 15.95
CA ASN A 120 17.66 4.61 15.75
C ASN A 120 17.87 5.61 14.60
N LEU A 121 17.12 5.47 13.51
CA LEU A 121 17.20 6.39 12.37
C LEU A 121 16.73 7.80 12.78
N LEU A 122 15.58 7.89 13.45
CA LEU A 122 15.04 9.14 13.96
C LEU A 122 16.02 9.81 14.92
N SER A 123 16.59 9.07 15.87
CA SER A 123 17.60 9.61 16.81
C SER A 123 18.87 10.10 16.11
N ARG A 124 19.29 9.43 15.02
CA ARG A 124 20.46 9.87 14.26
C ARG A 124 20.18 11.14 13.47
N TRP A 125 19.00 11.25 12.87
CA TRP A 125 18.61 12.41 12.08
C TRP A 125 18.28 13.61 12.96
N SER A 126 17.64 13.42 14.11
CA SER A 126 17.39 14.50 15.07
C SER A 126 18.67 15.10 15.66
N ALA A 127 19.76 14.33 15.70
CA ALA A 127 21.07 14.79 16.15
C ALA A 127 21.83 15.61 15.09
N LEU A 128 21.39 15.60 13.83
CA LEU A 128 21.98 16.42 12.76
C LEU A 128 21.46 17.85 12.91
N LYS A 129 22.19 18.68 13.66
CA LYS A 129 21.91 20.12 13.72
C LYS A 129 22.08 20.74 12.32
N PRO A 130 21.15 21.60 11.87
CA PRO A 130 21.42 22.43 10.70
C PRO A 130 22.61 23.35 11.04
N TYR A 131 23.64 23.31 10.21
CA TYR A 131 24.77 24.24 10.25
C TYR A 131 24.37 25.63 9.77
#